data_AF-W4G656-F1
#
_entry.id   AF-W4G656-F1
#
_cell.length_a   1.000
_cell.length_b   1.000
_cell.length_c   1.000
_cell.angle_alpha   90.00
_cell.angle_beta   90.00
_cell.angle_gamma   90.00
#
_symmetry.space_group_name_H-M   'P 1'
#
loop_
_entity.id
_entity.type
_entity.pdbx_description
1 polymer ?
#
loop_
_entity_poly.entity_id
_entity_poly.type
_entity_poly.pdbx_seq_one_letter_code
_entity_poly.pdbx_strand_id
1 'polypeptide(L)'
;MALNFWQSTHYLHWMKNLRLEDLKRINPKDTSLSLAEVDSIHLAMIALIEELGARIHVNQIIICTAIILYKRFYLTQSFTDFDPRLVVCTVMVLATKIEEFPVRLPEITSPLHELTTKIPEDKDAMYDFTEKDVIECEFYVIEATQYDLVIHHPFSTLVKVYEEVEETFPMYDHSFKTAWDLCLFAYRTHIVLLRPPFLVALAVVYLALQDACYDTSDYLDRVNIKSEHILQVVAELQSTFVEVQSLMAAQSAALAKLEHIVPDPTKD
;
A
#
# COMPACT_ATOMS: atom_id res chain seq x y z
N MET A 1 -12.83 -3.51 19.04
CA MET A 1 -13.08 -2.79 17.78
C MET A 1 -12.55 -3.53 16.54
N ALA A 2 -11.55 -4.40 16.65
CA ALA A 2 -11.02 -5.20 15.52
C ALA A 2 -11.98 -6.22 14.88
N LEU A 3 -13.12 -6.54 15.51
CA LEU A 3 -14.03 -7.60 15.02
C LEU A 3 -15.16 -7.08 14.10
N ASN A 4 -15.44 -5.78 14.07
CA ASN A 4 -16.54 -5.24 13.26
C ASN A 4 -16.05 -4.13 12.31
N PHE A 5 -15.80 -4.52 11.06
CA PHE A 5 -15.34 -3.60 10.01
C PHE A 5 -16.29 -2.41 9.82
N TRP A 6 -17.61 -2.62 9.82
CA TRP A 6 -18.58 -1.56 9.51
C TRP A 6 -18.71 -0.47 10.58
N GLN A 7 -18.24 -0.75 11.79
CA GLN A 7 -18.18 0.20 12.90
C GLN A 7 -16.75 0.70 13.16
N SER A 8 -15.77 0.19 12.41
CA SER A 8 -14.38 0.58 12.56
C SER A 8 -14.14 1.98 12.02
N THR A 9 -13.13 2.66 12.57
CA THR A 9 -12.70 3.95 12.05
C THR A 9 -12.12 3.84 10.64
N HIS A 10 -11.52 2.68 10.29
CA HIS A 10 -11.13 2.35 8.93
C HIS A 10 -12.30 2.54 7.94
N TYR A 11 -13.46 1.94 8.21
CA TYR A 11 -14.59 2.12 7.31
C TYR A 11 -15.17 3.54 7.38
N LEU A 12 -15.43 4.03 8.59
CA LEU A 12 -16.19 5.26 8.78
C LEU A 12 -15.44 6.52 8.32
N HIS A 13 -14.15 6.63 8.61
CA HIS A 13 -13.34 7.82 8.32
C HIS A 13 -12.58 7.66 6.99
N TRP A 14 -12.07 6.46 6.68
CA TRP A 14 -11.10 6.27 5.60
C TRP A 14 -11.64 5.60 4.34
N MET A 15 -12.92 5.21 4.30
CA MET A 15 -13.48 4.52 3.13
C MET A 15 -14.89 4.99 2.74
N LYS A 16 -15.79 5.19 3.70
CA LYS A 16 -17.22 5.42 3.45
C LYS A 16 -17.52 6.58 2.48
N ASN A 17 -16.77 7.68 2.60
CA ASN A 17 -17.00 8.90 1.81
C ASN A 17 -15.88 9.17 0.80
N LEU A 18 -14.86 8.30 0.75
CA LEU A 18 -13.68 8.50 -0.08
C LEU A 18 -14.00 8.17 -1.54
N ARG A 19 -13.69 9.09 -2.46
CA ARG A 19 -13.89 8.90 -3.90
C ARG A 19 -12.56 8.85 -4.62
N LEU A 20 -12.56 8.27 -5.82
CA LEU A 20 -11.36 8.24 -6.67
C LEU A 20 -10.86 9.66 -7.00
N GLU A 21 -11.77 10.63 -7.13
CA GLU A 21 -11.43 12.04 -7.37
C GLU A 21 -10.63 12.66 -6.22
N ASP A 22 -10.91 12.25 -4.97
CA ASP A 22 -10.18 12.73 -3.80
C ASP A 22 -8.74 12.18 -3.79
N LEU A 23 -8.56 10.97 -4.34
CA LEU A 23 -7.26 10.31 -4.45
C LEU A 23 -6.42 10.81 -5.63
N LYS A 24 -7.07 11.23 -6.72
CA LYS A 24 -6.42 11.77 -7.92
C LYS A 24 -6.17 13.28 -7.85
N ARG A 25 -6.12 13.85 -6.64
CA ARG A 25 -5.88 15.26 -6.40
C ARG A 25 -4.41 15.51 -6.07
N ILE A 26 -3.82 16.49 -6.76
CA ILE A 26 -2.46 16.95 -6.45
C ILE A 26 -2.53 17.96 -5.29
N ASN A 27 -1.58 17.84 -4.35
CA ASN A 27 -1.43 18.82 -3.27
C ASN A 27 -1.12 20.20 -3.88
N PRO A 28 -1.74 21.31 -3.43
CA PRO A 28 -1.45 22.65 -3.93
C PRO A 28 0.03 23.06 -3.87
N LYS A 29 0.84 22.41 -3.03
CA LYS A 29 2.29 22.65 -2.94
C LYS A 29 3.11 21.86 -3.98
N ASP A 30 2.61 20.69 -4.43
CA ASP A 30 3.30 19.79 -5.37
C ASP A 30 3.01 20.12 -6.85
N THR A 31 2.75 21.39 -7.17
CA THR A 31 2.32 21.82 -8.53
C THR A 31 3.36 21.62 -9.62
N SER A 32 4.61 21.33 -9.27
CA SER A 32 5.69 20.99 -10.20
C SER A 32 5.57 19.56 -10.78
N LEU A 33 4.77 18.69 -10.15
CA LEU A 33 4.56 17.31 -10.55
C LEU A 33 3.22 17.15 -11.26
N SER A 34 3.20 16.30 -12.28
CA SER A 34 1.94 15.81 -12.88
C SER A 34 1.36 14.67 -12.06
N LEU A 35 0.06 14.40 -12.23
CA LEU A 35 -0.61 13.30 -11.50
C LEU A 35 0.07 11.93 -11.76
N ALA A 36 0.45 11.66 -13.00
CA ALA A 36 1.15 10.42 -13.34
C ALA A 36 2.53 10.31 -12.68
N GLU A 37 3.23 11.43 -12.48
CA GLU A 37 4.50 11.46 -11.76
C GLU A 37 4.31 11.22 -10.27
N VAL A 38 3.28 11.83 -9.67
CA VAL A 38 2.88 11.59 -8.27
C VAL A 38 2.54 10.12 -8.05
N ASP A 39 1.69 9.53 -8.89
CA ASP A 39 1.31 8.12 -8.79
C ASP A 39 2.51 7.18 -8.98
N SER A 40 3.44 7.54 -9.89
CA SER A 40 4.68 6.79 -10.11
C SER A 40 5.64 6.88 -8.92
N ILE A 41 5.73 8.04 -8.26
CA ILE A 41 6.48 8.22 -7.01
C ILE A 41 5.88 7.37 -5.90
N HIS A 42 4.55 7.40 -5.71
CA HIS A 42 3.90 6.55 -4.72
C HIS A 42 4.18 5.07 -4.98
N LEU A 43 4.13 4.63 -6.24
CA LEU A 43 4.47 3.25 -6.61
C LEU A 43 5.92 2.90 -6.27
N ALA A 44 6.87 3.82 -6.49
CA ALA A 44 8.27 3.64 -6.11
C ALA A 44 8.45 3.46 -4.60
N MET A 45 7.77 4.29 -3.80
CA MET A 45 7.87 4.25 -2.35
C MET A 45 7.18 3.02 -1.76
N ILE A 46 6.08 2.57 -2.35
CA ILE A 46 5.45 1.30 -1.99
C ILE A 46 6.38 0.12 -2.27
N ALA A 47 7.06 0.10 -3.43
CA ALA A 47 8.05 -0.92 -3.73
C ALA A 47 9.23 -0.89 -2.74
N LEU A 48 9.66 0.31 -2.31
CA LEU A 48 10.67 0.48 -1.28
C LEU A 48 10.22 -0.08 0.09
N ILE A 49 8.96 0.14 0.49
CA ILE A 49 8.36 -0.44 1.70
C ILE A 49 8.36 -1.97 1.62
N GLU A 50 7.97 -2.53 0.48
CA GLU A 50 7.95 -3.99 0.26
C GLU A 50 9.36 -4.59 0.34
N GLU A 51 10.34 -3.98 -0.31
CA GLU A 51 11.73 -4.45 -0.30
C GLU A 51 12.35 -4.32 1.10
N LEU A 52 12.11 -3.20 1.79
CA LEU A 52 12.55 -3.00 3.16
C LEU A 52 11.96 -4.05 4.11
N GLY A 53 10.65 -4.27 4.02
CA GLY A 53 9.95 -5.30 4.80
C GLY A 53 10.51 -6.71 4.59
N ALA A 54 10.86 -7.05 3.35
CA ALA A 54 11.50 -8.32 3.02
C ALA A 54 12.90 -8.46 3.63
N ARG A 55 13.71 -7.38 3.64
CA ARG A 55 15.05 -7.38 4.24
C ARG A 55 15.05 -7.52 5.76
N ILE A 56 14.09 -6.89 6.43
CA ILE A 56 13.94 -6.99 7.90
C ILE A 56 13.17 -8.25 8.35
N HIS A 57 12.71 -9.07 7.41
CA HIS A 57 11.96 -10.30 7.66
C HIS A 57 10.69 -10.13 8.51
N VAL A 58 9.94 -9.05 8.30
CA VAL A 58 8.64 -8.84 8.98
C VAL A 58 7.49 -9.54 8.27
N ASN A 59 6.41 -9.77 9.01
CA ASN A 59 5.18 -10.35 8.46
C ASN A 59 4.56 -9.45 7.38
N GLN A 60 3.96 -10.06 6.37
CA GLN A 60 3.32 -9.34 5.26
C GLN A 60 2.23 -8.36 5.71
N ILE A 61 1.51 -8.67 6.80
CA ILE A 61 0.50 -7.78 7.37
C ILE A 61 1.14 -6.44 7.78
N ILE A 62 2.32 -6.46 8.39
CA ILE A 62 3.06 -5.26 8.82
C ILE A 62 3.39 -4.37 7.62
N ILE A 63 3.87 -4.98 6.52
CA ILE A 63 4.18 -4.29 5.27
C ILE A 63 2.90 -3.65 4.70
N CYS A 64 1.80 -4.39 4.67
CA CYS A 64 0.50 -3.91 4.21
C CYS A 64 -0.07 -2.77 5.08
N THR A 65 0.11 -2.84 6.39
CA THR A 65 -0.24 -1.78 7.35
C THR A 65 0.58 -0.52 7.07
N ALA A 66 1.89 -0.65 6.88
CA ALA A 66 2.77 0.47 6.52
C ALA A 66 2.36 1.13 5.19
N ILE A 67 2.01 0.35 4.16
CA ILE A 67 1.54 0.87 2.87
C ILE A 67 0.25 1.70 3.05
N ILE A 68 -0.71 1.22 3.84
CA ILE A 68 -1.96 1.97 4.06
C ILE A 68 -1.69 3.26 4.85
N LEU A 69 -0.84 3.23 5.89
CA LEU A 69 -0.46 4.43 6.64
C LEU A 69 0.24 5.46 5.74
N TYR A 70 1.17 5.01 4.90
CA TYR A 70 1.85 5.85 3.89
C TYR A 70 0.84 6.51 2.94
N LYS A 71 -0.08 5.73 2.38
CA LYS A 71 -1.09 6.27 1.46
C LYS A 71 -2.01 7.26 2.16
N ARG A 72 -2.44 6.97 3.39
CA ARG A 72 -3.30 7.88 4.19
C ARG A 72 -2.60 9.20 4.50
N PHE A 73 -1.32 9.16 4.85
CA PHE A 73 -0.51 10.35 5.14
C PHE A 73 -0.49 11.32 3.96
N TYR A 74 -0.15 10.83 2.76
CA TYR A 74 -0.06 11.64 1.56
C TYR A 74 -1.40 12.05 0.93
N LEU A 75 -2.55 11.68 1.53
CA LEU A 75 -3.82 12.31 1.14
C LEU A 75 -3.91 13.78 1.55
N THR A 76 -3.14 14.17 2.58
CA THR A 76 -3.17 15.53 3.13
C THR A 76 -1.83 16.24 3.04
N GLN A 77 -0.73 15.50 3.14
CA GLN A 77 0.62 16.03 3.17
C GLN A 77 1.22 16.18 1.77
N SER A 78 2.29 16.97 1.68
CA SER A 78 2.98 17.34 0.44
C SER A 78 4.38 16.72 0.38
N PHE A 79 4.88 16.39 -0.80
CA PHE A 79 6.28 15.93 -0.95
C PHE A 79 7.30 17.04 -0.68
N THR A 80 6.91 18.30 -0.84
CA THR A 80 7.73 19.47 -0.47
C THR A 80 7.96 19.58 1.03
N ASP A 81 7.01 19.12 1.84
CA ASP A 81 7.04 19.29 3.31
C ASP A 81 7.68 18.07 3.98
N PHE A 82 7.42 16.87 3.45
CA PHE A 82 7.89 15.61 4.00
C PHE A 82 8.55 14.76 2.93
N ASP A 83 9.83 14.44 3.13
CA ASP A 83 10.53 13.48 2.29
C ASP A 83 9.84 12.10 2.38
N PRO A 84 9.37 11.54 1.25
CA PRO A 84 8.74 10.22 1.25
C PRO A 84 9.64 9.09 1.75
N ARG A 85 10.96 9.20 1.68
CA ARG A 85 11.89 8.19 2.23
C ARG A 85 11.88 8.19 3.76
N LEU A 86 11.85 9.37 4.38
CA LEU A 86 11.68 9.51 5.82
C LEU A 86 10.33 8.95 6.25
N VAL A 87 9.26 9.26 5.50
CA VAL A 87 7.93 8.73 5.78
C VAL A 87 7.90 7.22 5.64
N VAL A 88 8.53 6.63 4.62
CA VAL A 88 8.68 5.17 4.44
C VAL A 88 9.30 4.51 5.66
N CYS A 89 10.40 5.06 6.18
CA CYS A 89 11.03 4.56 7.42
C CYS A 89 10.05 4.62 8.59
N THR A 90 9.40 5.78 8.74
CA THR A 90 8.52 6.10 9.87
C THR A 90 7.28 5.21 9.89
N VAL A 91 6.61 5.00 8.74
CA VAL A 91 5.43 4.13 8.67
C VAL A 91 5.77 2.68 8.92
N MET A 92 6.98 2.23 8.55
CA MET A 92 7.43 0.86 8.86
C MET A 92 7.65 0.68 10.35
N VAL A 93 8.32 1.62 11.01
CA VAL A 93 8.48 1.63 12.47
C VAL A 93 7.11 1.64 13.14
N LEU A 94 6.21 2.53 12.73
CA LEU A 94 4.88 2.65 13.30
C LEU A 94 4.04 1.38 13.09
N ALA A 95 4.07 0.78 11.90
CA ALA A 95 3.37 -0.47 11.61
C ALA A 95 3.87 -1.63 12.46
N THR A 96 5.19 -1.74 12.68
CA THR A 96 5.75 -2.78 13.57
C THR A 96 5.25 -2.64 15.02
N LYS A 97 5.07 -1.39 15.50
CA LYS A 97 4.49 -1.13 16.83
C LYS A 97 2.98 -1.47 16.87
N ILE A 98 2.23 -1.11 15.84
CA ILE A 98 0.77 -1.34 15.75
C ILE A 98 0.45 -2.84 15.73
N GLU A 99 1.20 -3.62 14.95
CA GLU A 99 1.00 -5.07 14.81
C GLU A 99 1.71 -5.89 15.91
N GLU A 100 2.10 -5.24 17.01
CA GLU A 100 2.73 -5.86 18.19
C GLU A 100 4.01 -6.67 17.89
N PHE A 101 4.77 -6.25 16.88
CA PHE A 101 6.08 -6.82 16.51
C PHE A 101 7.16 -5.71 16.46
N PRO A 102 7.45 -4.98 17.55
CA PRO A 102 8.31 -3.81 17.49
C PRO A 102 9.75 -4.18 17.10
N VAL A 103 10.25 -3.54 16.06
CA VAL A 103 11.63 -3.67 15.56
C VAL A 103 12.44 -2.45 15.99
N ARG A 104 13.74 -2.62 16.27
CA ARG A 104 14.59 -1.49 16.69
C ARG A 104 14.83 -0.54 15.52
N LEU A 105 14.89 0.77 15.79
CA LEU A 105 15.11 1.79 14.75
C LEU A 105 16.33 1.50 13.85
N PRO A 106 17.52 1.18 14.39
CA PRO A 106 18.69 0.86 13.56
C PRO A 106 18.49 -0.33 12.62
N GLU A 107 17.63 -1.27 12.96
CA GLU A 107 17.33 -2.46 12.14
C GLU A 107 16.47 -2.10 10.92
N ILE A 108 15.80 -0.95 10.93
CA ILE A 108 15.01 -0.43 9.81
C ILE A 108 15.79 0.63 9.05
N THR A 109 16.48 1.55 9.75
CA THR A 109 17.22 2.64 9.11
C THR A 109 18.43 2.14 8.33
N SER A 110 19.17 1.14 8.84
CA SER A 110 20.36 0.63 8.13
C SER A 110 20.02 -0.03 6.80
N PRO A 111 19.04 -0.96 6.71
CA PRO A 111 18.66 -1.54 5.41
C PRO A 111 18.02 -0.52 4.47
N LEU A 112 17.25 0.44 4.97
CA LEU A 112 16.71 1.53 4.16
C LEU A 112 17.85 2.36 3.56
N HIS A 113 18.86 2.66 4.36
CA HIS A 113 20.04 3.40 3.93
C HIS A 113 20.77 2.68 2.78
N GLU A 114 20.94 1.36 2.88
CA GLU A 114 21.51 0.53 1.82
C GLU A 114 20.63 0.48 0.55
N LEU A 115 19.30 0.55 0.70
CA LEU A 115 18.35 0.56 -0.41
C LEU A 115 18.39 1.87 -1.20
N THR A 116 18.50 2.98 -0.50
CA THR A 116 18.44 4.32 -1.11
C THR A 116 19.79 4.76 -1.66
N THR A 117 20.90 4.23 -1.15
CA THR A 117 22.26 4.61 -1.56
C THR A 117 22.71 3.78 -2.76
N LYS A 118 22.62 4.37 -3.96
CA LYS A 118 23.01 3.71 -5.22
C LYS A 118 24.52 3.59 -5.43
N ILE A 119 25.32 4.46 -4.81
CA ILE A 119 26.78 4.53 -5.00
C ILE A 119 27.47 4.65 -3.62
N PRO A 120 28.27 3.65 -3.18
CA PRO A 120 28.90 3.64 -1.86
C PRO A 120 29.92 4.76 -1.59
N GLU A 121 30.40 5.44 -2.65
CA GLU A 121 31.50 6.40 -2.56
C GLU A 121 31.03 7.85 -2.38
N ASP A 122 29.75 8.15 -2.62
CA ASP A 122 29.21 9.52 -2.59
C ASP A 122 28.46 9.77 -1.28
N LYS A 123 29.22 10.03 -0.21
CA LYS A 123 28.68 10.32 1.13
C LYS A 123 27.90 11.64 1.21
N ASP A 124 27.98 12.49 0.20
CA ASP A 124 27.23 13.75 0.12
C ASP A 124 25.86 13.56 -0.55
N ALA A 125 25.65 12.47 -1.31
CA ALA A 125 24.34 12.03 -1.80
C ALA A 125 23.58 11.13 -0.79
N MET A 126 24.11 11.07 0.43
CA MET A 126 23.69 10.18 1.51
C MET A 126 22.47 10.76 2.22
N TYR A 127 21.35 10.05 2.16
CA TYR A 127 20.16 10.39 2.93
C TYR A 127 20.39 9.97 4.39
N ASP A 128 20.85 10.91 5.21
CA ASP A 128 21.17 10.67 6.63
C ASP A 128 20.08 11.29 7.51
N PHE A 129 19.00 10.54 7.74
CA PHE A 129 18.00 10.91 8.74
C PHE A 129 18.45 10.41 10.11
N THR A 130 18.39 11.28 11.10
CA THR A 130 18.68 10.91 12.48
C THR A 130 17.48 10.20 13.10
N GLU A 131 17.71 9.45 14.19
CA GLU A 131 16.61 8.84 14.95
C GLU A 131 15.58 9.89 15.45
N LYS A 132 16.02 11.14 15.66
CA LYS A 132 15.13 12.23 16.08
C LYS A 132 14.14 12.59 14.99
N ASP A 133 14.58 12.61 13.73
CA ASP A 133 13.74 12.97 12.58
C ASP A 133 12.64 11.92 12.38
N VAL A 134 12.98 10.63 12.60
CA VAL A 134 11.99 9.54 12.55
C VAL A 134 10.96 9.67 13.67
N ILE A 135 11.39 10.02 14.88
CA ILE A 135 10.49 10.21 16.03
C ILE A 135 9.59 11.44 15.83
N GLU A 136 10.11 12.52 15.25
CA GLU A 136 9.32 13.70 14.93
C GLU A 136 8.32 13.42 13.81
N CYS A 137 8.77 12.75 12.74
CA CYS A 137 7.91 12.30 11.64
C CYS A 137 6.79 11.36 12.14
N GLU A 138 7.09 10.49 13.12
CA GLU A 138 6.10 9.59 13.72
C GLU A 138 4.90 10.37 14.29
N PHE A 139 5.16 11.51 14.95
CA PHE A 139 4.10 12.37 15.48
C PHE A 139 3.20 12.90 14.35
N TYR A 140 3.79 13.41 13.27
CA TYR A 140 3.03 13.92 12.12
C TYR A 140 2.24 12.82 11.41
N VAL A 141 2.79 11.59 11.29
CA VAL A 141 2.08 10.46 10.68
C VAL A 141 0.83 10.08 11.50
N ILE A 142 0.96 10.03 12.82
CA ILE A 142 -0.16 9.71 13.72
C ILE A 142 -1.24 10.81 13.67
N GLU A 143 -0.83 12.08 13.65
CA GLU A 143 -1.76 13.20 13.54
C GLU A 143 -2.49 13.21 12.20
N ALA A 144 -1.77 13.04 11.09
CA ALA A 144 -2.35 13.01 9.73
C ALA A 144 -3.30 11.83 9.53
N THR A 145 -3.05 10.70 10.21
CA THR A 145 -3.94 9.54 10.23
C THR A 145 -5.07 9.63 11.26
N GLN A 146 -5.26 10.78 11.91
CA GLN A 146 -6.31 11.03 12.89
C GLN A 146 -6.33 10.01 14.04
N TYR A 147 -5.16 9.46 14.40
CA TYR A 147 -5.00 8.40 15.40
C TYR A 147 -5.73 7.07 15.04
N ASP A 148 -6.18 6.90 13.79
CA ASP A 148 -6.89 5.73 13.30
C ASP A 148 -5.93 4.62 12.84
N LEU A 149 -5.30 3.97 13.80
CA LEU A 149 -4.22 2.99 13.55
C LEU A 149 -4.72 1.56 13.34
N VAL A 150 -6.00 1.26 13.61
CA VAL A 150 -6.56 -0.09 13.41
C VAL A 150 -6.91 -0.30 11.95
N ILE A 151 -6.22 -1.23 11.29
CA ILE A 151 -6.37 -1.52 9.87
C ILE A 151 -6.96 -2.92 9.69
N HIS A 152 -7.80 -3.08 8.66
CA HIS A 152 -8.45 -4.34 8.33
C HIS A 152 -7.91 -4.78 6.98
N HIS A 153 -7.44 -6.02 6.90
CA HIS A 153 -6.79 -6.58 5.71
C HIS A 153 -7.66 -7.67 5.06
N PRO A 154 -7.54 -7.86 3.74
CA PRO A 154 -8.30 -8.86 2.98
C PRO A 154 -7.87 -10.31 3.26
N PHE A 155 -6.64 -10.55 3.74
CA PHE A 155 -6.04 -11.88 3.83
C PHE A 155 -6.84 -12.89 4.66
N SER A 156 -7.43 -12.47 5.79
CA SER A 156 -8.24 -13.36 6.62
C SER A 156 -9.53 -13.79 5.94
N THR A 157 -10.09 -12.94 5.07
CA THR A 157 -11.25 -13.28 4.24
C THR A 157 -10.82 -14.13 3.05
N LEU A 158 -9.68 -13.80 2.43
CA LEU A 158 -9.12 -14.55 1.31
C LEU A 158 -8.94 -16.03 1.66
N VAL A 159 -8.30 -16.33 2.79
CA VAL A 159 -8.08 -17.72 3.23
C VAL A 159 -9.41 -18.46 3.38
N LYS A 160 -10.38 -17.88 4.09
CA LYS A 160 -11.69 -18.51 4.31
C LYS A 160 -12.46 -18.76 3.01
N VAL A 161 -12.52 -17.75 2.14
CA VAL A 161 -13.21 -17.87 0.85
C VAL A 161 -12.51 -18.90 -0.03
N TYR A 162 -11.18 -18.95 -0.01
CA TYR A 162 -10.43 -19.91 -0.80
C TYR A 162 -10.66 -21.34 -0.30
N GLU A 163 -10.64 -21.58 1.02
CA GLU A 163 -10.96 -22.90 1.61
C GLU A 163 -12.38 -23.38 1.22
N GLU A 164 -13.38 -22.49 1.27
CA GLU A 164 -14.76 -22.81 0.83
C GLU A 164 -14.85 -23.14 -0.67
N VAL A 165 -14.05 -22.46 -1.49
CA VAL A 165 -14.00 -22.67 -2.95
C VAL A 165 -13.26 -23.95 -3.29
N GLU A 166 -12.19 -24.29 -2.57
CA GLU A 166 -11.37 -25.48 -2.80
C GLU A 166 -12.16 -26.79 -2.65
N GLU A 167 -13.17 -26.82 -1.77
CA GLU A 167 -14.09 -27.96 -1.63
C GLU A 167 -14.88 -28.26 -2.91
N THR A 168 -15.13 -27.23 -3.74
CA THR A 168 -15.95 -27.32 -4.96
C THR A 168 -15.09 -27.38 -6.21
N PHE A 169 -14.04 -26.56 -6.25
CA PHE A 169 -13.11 -26.44 -7.36
C PHE A 169 -11.74 -26.90 -6.84
N PRO A 170 -11.26 -28.10 -7.19
CA PRO A 170 -9.95 -28.56 -6.73
C PRO A 170 -8.87 -27.66 -7.34
N MET A 171 -8.50 -26.63 -6.59
CA MET A 171 -7.51 -25.66 -7.01
C MET A 171 -6.12 -26.15 -6.60
N TYR A 172 -5.13 -25.96 -7.47
CA TYR A 172 -3.75 -26.26 -7.13
C TYR A 172 -3.15 -25.16 -6.26
N ASP A 173 -2.09 -25.45 -5.50
CA ASP A 173 -1.33 -24.48 -4.68
C ASP A 173 -0.95 -23.21 -5.46
N HIS A 174 -0.74 -23.33 -6.78
CA HIS A 174 -0.47 -22.20 -7.67
C HIS A 174 -1.59 -21.16 -7.67
N SER A 175 -2.85 -21.58 -7.67
CA SER A 175 -4.01 -20.68 -7.70
C SER A 175 -4.15 -19.86 -6.43
N PHE A 176 -3.87 -20.47 -5.26
CA PHE A 176 -3.85 -19.75 -3.99
C PHE A 176 -2.77 -18.67 -3.99
N LYS A 177 -1.57 -19.04 -4.46
CA LYS A 177 -0.45 -18.11 -4.58
C LYS A 177 -0.79 -16.95 -5.52
N THR A 178 -1.38 -17.23 -6.68
CA THR A 178 -1.87 -16.19 -7.60
C THR A 178 -2.86 -15.26 -6.90
N ALA A 179 -3.87 -15.80 -6.20
CA ALA A 179 -4.84 -14.98 -5.48
C ALA A 179 -4.19 -14.10 -4.40
N TRP A 180 -3.21 -14.66 -3.67
CA TRP A 180 -2.42 -13.92 -2.69
C TRP A 180 -1.60 -12.79 -3.33
N ASP A 181 -0.89 -13.07 -4.43
CA ASP A 181 -0.07 -12.09 -5.14
C ASP A 181 -0.93 -10.98 -5.77
N LEU A 182 -2.13 -11.32 -6.28
CA LEU A 182 -3.12 -10.34 -6.74
C LEU A 182 -3.63 -9.45 -5.58
N CYS A 183 -3.80 -10.04 -4.40
CA CYS A 183 -4.19 -9.32 -3.20
C CYS A 183 -3.11 -8.31 -2.79
N LEU A 184 -1.84 -8.71 -2.84
CA LEU A 184 -0.69 -7.82 -2.63
C LEU A 184 -0.61 -6.73 -3.70
N PHE A 185 -0.86 -7.08 -4.97
CA PHE A 185 -0.93 -6.10 -6.05
C PHE A 185 -1.97 -5.00 -5.79
N ALA A 186 -3.11 -5.32 -5.17
CA ALA A 186 -4.13 -4.32 -4.82
C ALA A 186 -3.63 -3.24 -3.85
N TYR A 187 -2.58 -3.50 -3.05
CA TYR A 187 -1.95 -2.49 -2.20
C TYR A 187 -1.10 -1.49 -2.97
N ARG A 188 -0.68 -1.81 -4.19
CA ARG A 188 0.03 -0.86 -5.05
C ARG A 188 -0.92 0.18 -5.64
N THR A 189 -2.21 -0.11 -5.71
CA THR A 189 -3.23 0.74 -6.32
C THR A 189 -4.06 1.51 -5.28
N HIS A 190 -5.05 2.28 -5.74
CA HIS A 190 -5.99 2.99 -4.86
C HIS A 190 -7.13 2.10 -4.34
N ILE A 191 -7.27 0.89 -4.89
CA ILE A 191 -8.40 -0.01 -4.62
C ILE A 191 -8.48 -0.36 -3.13
N VAL A 192 -7.33 -0.55 -2.47
CA VAL A 192 -7.26 -0.87 -1.03
C VAL A 192 -7.88 0.22 -0.13
N LEU A 193 -7.92 1.48 -0.57
CA LEU A 193 -8.57 2.57 0.16
C LEU A 193 -10.06 2.73 -0.20
N LEU A 194 -10.42 2.39 -1.44
CA LEU A 194 -11.78 2.61 -1.98
C LEU A 194 -12.74 1.45 -1.69
N ARG A 195 -12.22 0.23 -1.56
CA ARG A 195 -13.01 -1.00 -1.52
C ARG A 195 -12.83 -1.74 -0.20
N PRO A 196 -13.92 -2.21 0.44
CA PRO A 196 -13.84 -3.05 1.63
C PRO A 196 -12.92 -4.26 1.44
N PRO A 197 -12.11 -4.63 2.44
CA PRO A 197 -11.14 -5.72 2.30
C PRO A 197 -11.77 -7.06 1.86
N PHE A 198 -12.97 -7.38 2.35
CA PHE A 198 -13.66 -8.60 1.95
C PHE A 198 -14.05 -8.61 0.45
N LEU A 199 -14.41 -7.45 -0.13
CA LEU A 199 -14.72 -7.36 -1.56
C LEU A 199 -13.48 -7.54 -2.42
N VAL A 200 -12.34 -6.98 -1.97
CA VAL A 200 -11.06 -7.19 -2.64
C VAL A 200 -10.71 -8.68 -2.65
N ALA A 201 -10.84 -9.37 -1.51
CA ALA A 201 -10.60 -10.81 -1.39
C ALA A 201 -11.46 -11.64 -2.36
N LEU A 202 -12.77 -11.36 -2.44
CA LEU A 202 -13.67 -12.05 -3.38
C LEU A 202 -13.29 -11.81 -4.84
N ALA A 203 -12.91 -10.57 -5.18
CA ALA A 203 -12.50 -10.22 -6.53
C ALA A 203 -11.20 -10.92 -6.97
N VAL A 204 -10.21 -11.06 -6.08
CA VAL A 204 -8.97 -11.79 -6.42
C VAL A 204 -9.18 -13.30 -6.51
N VAL A 205 -10.08 -13.89 -5.71
CA VAL A 205 -10.48 -15.30 -5.88
C VAL A 205 -11.19 -15.50 -7.21
N TYR A 206 -12.12 -14.61 -7.58
CA TYR A 206 -12.77 -14.63 -8.89
C TYR A 206 -11.74 -14.62 -10.02
N LEU A 207 -10.73 -13.73 -9.95
CA LEU A 207 -9.67 -13.64 -10.94
C LEU A 207 -8.81 -14.92 -10.99
N ALA A 208 -8.49 -15.51 -9.84
CA ALA A 208 -7.73 -16.76 -9.78
C ALA A 208 -8.52 -17.96 -10.36
N LEU A 209 -9.83 -18.01 -10.13
CA LEU A 209 -10.71 -19.01 -10.74
C LEU A 209 -10.79 -18.83 -12.26
N GLN A 210 -10.89 -17.58 -12.71
CA GLN A 210 -10.90 -17.24 -14.13
C GLN A 210 -9.59 -17.63 -14.82
N ASP A 211 -8.44 -17.39 -14.18
CA ASP A 211 -7.11 -17.79 -14.67
C ASP A 211 -6.98 -19.32 -14.77
N ALA A 212 -7.53 -20.04 -13.79
CA ALA A 212 -7.59 -21.50 -13.78
C ALA A 212 -8.66 -22.11 -14.71
N CYS A 213 -9.35 -21.29 -15.52
CA CYS A 213 -10.38 -21.71 -16.47
C CYS A 213 -11.60 -22.42 -15.85
N TYR A 214 -11.92 -22.11 -14.59
CA TYR A 214 -13.14 -22.61 -13.94
C TYR A 214 -14.37 -21.76 -14.30
N ASP A 215 -15.56 -22.36 -14.15
CA ASP A 215 -16.82 -21.64 -14.33
C ASP A 215 -17.06 -20.68 -13.16
N THR A 216 -16.92 -19.39 -13.42
CA THR A 216 -17.07 -18.34 -12.41
C THR A 216 -18.52 -18.00 -12.11
N SER A 217 -19.49 -18.51 -12.89
CA SER A 217 -20.91 -18.26 -12.65
C SER A 217 -21.42 -18.93 -11.38
N ASP A 218 -21.04 -20.21 -11.15
CA ASP A 218 -21.38 -20.94 -9.92
C ASP A 218 -20.77 -20.27 -8.68
N TYR A 219 -19.56 -19.71 -8.80
CA TYR A 219 -18.97 -18.92 -7.71
C TYR A 219 -19.80 -17.67 -7.38
N LEU A 220 -20.19 -16.88 -8.40
CA LEU A 220 -20.96 -15.66 -8.21
C LEU A 220 -22.36 -15.92 -7.62
N ASP A 221 -22.98 -17.06 -7.94
CA ASP A 221 -24.30 -17.44 -7.42
C ASP A 221 -24.25 -17.87 -5.95
N ARG A 222 -23.11 -18.40 -5.48
CA ARG A 222 -22.91 -18.85 -4.10
C ARG A 222 -22.60 -17.72 -3.14
N VAL A 223 -21.91 -16.69 -3.61
CA VAL A 223 -21.54 -15.55 -2.76
C VAL A 223 -22.80 -14.74 -2.44
N ASN A 224 -23.06 -14.51 -1.15
CA ASN A 224 -24.21 -13.72 -0.68
C ASN A 224 -24.02 -12.19 -0.85
N ILE A 225 -23.39 -11.79 -1.95
CA ILE A 225 -23.11 -10.39 -2.32
C ILE A 225 -23.48 -10.24 -3.78
N LYS A 226 -24.08 -9.10 -4.13
CA LYS A 226 -24.42 -8.78 -5.53
C LYS A 226 -23.19 -8.90 -6.42
N SER A 227 -23.31 -9.73 -7.45
CA SER A 227 -22.23 -10.01 -8.42
C SER A 227 -21.71 -8.73 -9.10
N GLU A 228 -22.59 -7.72 -9.28
CA GLU A 228 -22.23 -6.39 -9.81
C GLU A 228 -21.07 -5.73 -9.05
N HIS A 229 -21.07 -5.80 -7.71
CA HIS A 229 -20.02 -5.18 -6.90
C HIS A 229 -18.69 -5.92 -7.03
N ILE A 230 -18.71 -7.26 -7.15
CA ILE A 230 -17.52 -8.08 -7.33
C ILE A 230 -16.92 -7.80 -8.71
N LEU A 231 -17.75 -7.84 -9.75
CA LEU A 231 -17.35 -7.58 -11.13
C LEU A 231 -16.82 -6.16 -11.32
N GLN A 232 -17.35 -5.18 -10.59
CA GLN A 232 -16.81 -3.82 -10.58
C GLN A 232 -15.36 -3.80 -10.06
N VAL A 233 -15.09 -4.44 -8.92
CA VAL A 233 -13.73 -4.48 -8.35
C VAL A 233 -12.78 -5.29 -9.25
N VAL A 234 -13.26 -6.36 -9.88
CA VAL A 234 -12.51 -7.14 -10.87
C VAL A 234 -12.10 -6.26 -12.06
N ALA A 235 -13.04 -5.51 -12.63
CA ALA A 235 -12.76 -4.60 -13.75
C ALA A 235 -11.78 -3.49 -13.34
N GLU A 236 -11.92 -2.94 -12.14
CA GLU A 236 -10.99 -1.97 -11.57
C GLU A 236 -9.58 -2.57 -11.45
N LEU A 237 -9.43 -3.74 -10.84
CA LEU A 237 -8.14 -4.44 -10.72
C LEU A 237 -7.50 -4.68 -12.09
N GLN A 238 -8.27 -5.20 -13.06
CA GLN A 238 -7.80 -5.43 -14.43
C GLN A 238 -7.30 -4.15 -15.11
N SER A 239 -8.06 -3.05 -14.97
CA SER A 239 -7.65 -1.75 -15.54
C SER A 239 -6.36 -1.21 -14.91
N THR A 240 -6.18 -1.42 -13.60
CA THR A 240 -4.99 -0.94 -12.89
C THR A 240 -3.71 -1.69 -13.26
N PHE A 241 -3.77 -2.93 -13.77
CA PHE A 241 -2.57 -3.62 -14.27
C PHE A 241 -1.90 -2.85 -15.41
N VAL A 242 -2.69 -2.34 -16.35
CA VAL A 242 -2.18 -1.56 -17.47
C VAL A 242 -1.66 -0.20 -17.01
N GLU A 243 -2.39 0.45 -16.10
CA GLU A 243 -1.99 1.74 -15.51
C GLU A 243 -0.64 1.60 -14.78
N VAL A 244 -0.48 0.61 -13.92
CA VAL A 244 0.76 0.37 -13.17
C VAL A 244 1.94 0.11 -14.12
N GLN A 245 1.78 -0.68 -15.17
CA GLN A 245 2.85 -0.90 -16.16
C GLN A 245 3.29 0.41 -16.81
N SER A 246 2.35 1.30 -17.14
CA SER A 246 2.67 2.61 -17.72
C SER A 246 3.38 3.53 -16.72
N LEU A 247 2.99 3.50 -15.45
CA LEU A 247 3.59 4.29 -14.37
C LEU A 247 5.01 3.83 -14.05
N MET A 248 5.28 2.52 -14.08
CA MET A 248 6.63 1.96 -13.89
C MET A 248 7.59 2.44 -14.97
N ALA A 249 7.13 2.58 -16.22
CA ALA A 249 7.96 3.09 -17.31
C ALA A 249 8.37 4.57 -17.11
N ALA A 250 7.52 5.37 -16.46
CA ALA A 250 7.77 6.80 -16.19
C ALA A 250 8.54 7.08 -14.89
N GLN A 251 8.83 6.04 -14.09
CA GLN A 251 9.31 6.15 -12.71
C GLN A 251 10.67 6.83 -12.57
N SER A 252 11.60 6.56 -13.49
CA SER A 252 12.93 7.18 -13.45
C SER A 252 12.88 8.70 -13.59
N ALA A 253 12.01 9.20 -14.48
CA ALA A 253 11.82 10.63 -14.69
C ALA A 253 11.11 11.30 -13.51
N ALA A 254 10.10 10.63 -12.93
CA ALA A 254 9.38 11.13 -11.77
C ALA A 254 10.28 11.24 -10.54
N LEU A 255 11.09 10.22 -10.27
CA LEU A 255 12.05 10.23 -9.16
C LEU A 255 13.13 11.31 -9.33
N ALA A 256 13.61 11.57 -10.55
CA ALA A 256 14.56 12.65 -10.79
C ALA A 256 13.97 14.04 -10.46
N LYS A 257 12.68 14.25 -10.72
CA LYS A 257 11.99 15.49 -10.33
C LYS A 257 11.79 15.60 -8.83
N LEU A 258 11.50 14.48 -8.16
CA LEU A 258 11.34 14.43 -6.71
C LEU A 258 12.60 14.94 -5.99
N GLU A 259 13.80 14.55 -6.44
CA GLU A 259 15.08 15.02 -5.87
C GLU A 259 15.22 16.56 -5.84
N HIS A 260 14.53 17.28 -6.72
CA HIS A 260 14.55 18.75 -6.75
C HIS A 260 13.51 19.41 -5.84
N ILE A 261 12.54 18.64 -5.34
CA ILE A 261 11.38 19.12 -4.59
C ILE A 261 11.52 18.78 -3.10
N VAL A 262 12.18 17.67 -2.80
CA VAL A 262 12.38 17.17 -1.44
C VAL A 262 13.12 18.23 -0.59
N PRO A 263 12.69 18.45 0.66
CA PRO A 263 13.38 19.35 1.57
C PRO A 263 14.81 18.86 1.85
N ASP A 264 15.79 19.73 1.64
CA ASP A 264 17.21 19.40 1.80
C ASP A 264 17.58 19.44 3.30
N PRO A 265 17.95 18.31 3.92
CA PRO A 265 18.25 18.26 5.36
C PRO A 265 19.50 19.07 5.74
N THR A 266 20.29 19.53 4.77
CA THR A 266 21.53 20.30 5.00
C THR A 266 21.34 21.82 4.93
N LYS A 267 20.15 22.31 4.57
CA LYS A 267 19.91 23.74 4.28
C LYS A 267 19.34 24.59 5.43
N ASP A 268 19.25 24.06 6.65
CA ASP A 268 18.83 24.81 7.84
C ASP A 268 20.01 25.37 8.66
#